data_AF-A0A1R0V313-F1
#
_entry.id   AF-A0A1R0V313-F1
#
_cell.length_a   1.000
_cell.length_b   1.000
_cell.length_c   1.000
_cell.angle_alpha   90.00
_cell.angle_beta   90.00
_cell.angle_gamma   90.00
#
_symmetry.space_group_name_H-M   'P 1'
#
loop_
_entity.id
_entity.type
_entity.pdbx_description
1 polymer ?
#
loop_
_entity_poly.entity_id
_entity_poly.type
_entity_poly.pdbx_seq_one_letter_code
_entity_poly.pdbx_strand_id
1 'polypeptide(L)' 'MTDRRLALAGLAFGILSLIAGGLQVWAFVATDGVRHLVLAVFALSVGISVAVAAVHSLRRKSGD' A
#
# COMPACT_ATOMS: atom_id res chain seq x y z
N MET A 1 0.90 -19.20 -14.11
CA MET A 1 1.44 -19.42 -12.74
C MET A 1 1.97 -18.12 -12.09
N THR A 2 2.35 -17.12 -12.89
CA THR A 2 2.94 -15.83 -12.49
C THR A 2 1.96 -14.85 -11.84
N ASP A 3 0.69 -14.79 -12.26
CA ASP A 3 -0.26 -13.76 -11.78
C ASP A 3 -0.50 -13.79 -10.27
N ARG A 4 -0.54 -14.99 -9.68
CA ARG A 4 -0.80 -15.16 -8.25
C ARG A 4 0.38 -14.71 -7.41
N ARG A 5 1.60 -14.98 -7.87
CA ARG A 5 2.84 -14.50 -7.25
C ARG A 5 2.95 -12.98 -7.35
N LEU A 6 2.61 -12.42 -8.52
CA LEU A 6 2.60 -10.97 -8.72
C LEU A 6 1.54 -10.29 -7.83
N ALA A 7 0.34 -10.87 -7.71
CA ALA A 7 -0.69 -10.33 -6.84
C ALA A 7 -0.31 -10.40 -5.35
N LEU A 8 0.33 -11.49 -4.90
CA LEU A 8 0.85 -11.59 -3.53
C LEU A 8 1.97 -10.58 -3.27
N ALA A 9 2.90 -10.42 -4.22
CA ALA A 9 3.96 -9.41 -4.11
C ALA A 9 3.38 -7.99 -4.07
N GLY A 10 2.39 -7.70 -4.91
CA GLY A 10 1.65 -6.43 -4.90
C GLY A 10 0.92 -6.20 -3.58
N LEU A 11 0.28 -7.22 -3.02
CA LEU A 11 -0.40 -7.12 -1.72
C LEU A 11 0.59 -6.84 -0.59
N ALA A 12 1.72 -7.55 -0.56
CA ALA A 12 2.77 -7.32 0.43
C ALA A 12 3.34 -5.90 0.33
N PHE A 13 3.62 -5.43 -0.89
CA PHE A 13 4.02 -4.04 -1.14
C PHE A 13 2.96 -3.04 -0.67
N GLY A 14 1.69 -3.28 -0.98
CA GLY A 14 0.58 -2.43 -0.54
C GLY A 14 0.52 -2.29 0.97
N ILE A 15 0.62 -3.42 1.70
CA ILE A 15 0.64 -3.43 3.18
C ILE A 15 1.84 -2.65 3.72
N LEU A 16 3.05 -2.91 3.20
CA LEU A 16 4.25 -2.19 3.62
C LEU A 16 4.14 -0.69 3.35
N SER A 17 3.55 -0.30 2.22
CA SER A 17 3.31 1.10 1.86
C SER A 17 2.32 1.78 2.81
N LEU A 18 1.28 1.07 3.26
CA LEU A 18 0.34 1.58 4.26
C LEU A 18 1.02 1.78 5.62
N ILE A 19 1.86 0.83 6.04
CA ILE A 19 2.64 0.95 7.28
C ILE A 19 3.58 2.15 7.19
N ALA A 20 4.32 2.28 6.08
CA ALA A 20 5.23 3.41 5.86
C ALA A 20 4.50 4.75 5.88
N GLY A 21 3.33 4.84 5.22
CA GLY A 21 2.49 6.05 5.25
C GLY A 21 1.99 6.37 6.66
N GLY A 22 1.53 5.37 7.41
CA GLY A 22 1.10 5.55 8.81
C GLY A 22 2.24 6.02 9.73
N LEU A 23 3.43 5.47 9.57
CA LEU A 23 4.62 5.93 10.30
C LEU A 23 5.00 7.37 9.93
N GLN A 24 4.80 7.78 8.67
CA GLN A 24 5.01 9.16 8.25
C GLN A 24 3.96 10.12 8.82
N VAL A 25 2.70 9.70 8.97
CA VAL A 25 1.69 10.47 9.72
C VAL A 25 2.12 10.66 11.17
N TRP A 26 2.60 9.60 11.83
CA TRP A 26 3.12 9.71 13.20
C TRP A 26 4.31 10.69 13.25
N ALA A 27 5.27 10.55 12.34
CA ALA A 27 6.43 11.44 12.28
C ALA A 27 6.02 12.91 12.07
N PHE A 28 4.98 13.17 11.26
CA PHE A 28 4.42 14.52 11.10
C PHE A 28 3.92 15.08 12.44
N VAL A 29 3.14 14.31 13.20
CA VAL A 29 2.65 14.71 14.53
C VAL A 29 3.80 14.95 15.52
N ALA A 30 4.91 14.21 15.40
CA ALA A 30 6.04 14.32 16.32
C ALA A 30 7.04 15.45 15.97
N THR A 31 7.06 15.93 14.72
CA THR A 31 8.16 16.80 14.22
C THR A 31 7.69 18.02 13.40
N ASP A 32 6.39 18.19 13.17
CA ASP A 32 5.76 19.27 12.37
C ASP A 32 6.32 19.45 10.94
N GLY A 33 7.02 18.44 10.42
CA GLY A 33 7.59 18.51 9.07
C GLY A 33 6.55 18.21 7.99
N VAL A 34 6.07 19.23 7.27
CA VAL A 34 5.10 19.11 6.15
C VAL A 34 5.50 18.03 5.11
N ARG A 35 6.80 17.80 4.91
CA ARG A 35 7.32 16.72 4.06
C ARG A 35 6.79 15.34 4.48
N HIS A 36 6.66 15.08 5.77
CA HIS A 36 6.15 13.80 6.29
C HIS A 36 4.67 13.61 5.95
N LEU A 37 3.88 14.69 5.96
CA LEU A 37 2.47 14.65 5.53
C LEU A 37 2.33 14.33 4.04
N VAL A 38 3.13 14.97 3.18
CA VAL A 38 3.12 14.71 1.73
C VAL A 38 3.48 13.26 1.42
N LEU A 39 4.56 12.76 2.04
CA LEU A 39 4.98 11.37 1.87
C LEU A 39 3.93 10.39 2.40
N ALA A 40 3.29 10.71 3.53
CA ALA A 40 2.23 9.89 4.09
C ALA A 40 1.04 9.75 3.14
N VAL A 41 0.52 10.86 2.61
CA VAL A 41 -0.61 10.86 1.67
C VAL A 41 -0.27 10.07 0.40
N PHE A 42 0.94 10.26 -0.12
CA PHE A 42 1.43 9.51 -1.27
C PHE A 42 1.48 8.00 -1.00
N ALA A 43 2.15 7.59 0.09
CA ALA A 43 2.31 6.19 0.45
C ALA A 43 0.98 5.49 0.76
N LEU A 44 0.04 6.21 1.39
CA LEU A 44 -1.32 5.70 1.63
C LEU A 44 -2.10 5.53 0.33
N SER A 45 -2.08 6.52 -0.56
CA SER A 45 -2.80 6.45 -1.85
C SER A 45 -2.29 5.30 -2.73
N VAL A 46 -0.97 5.15 -2.83
CA VAL A 46 -0.33 4.05 -3.57
C VAL A 46 -0.63 2.72 -2.89
N GLY A 47 -0.48 2.63 -1.56
CA GLY A 47 -0.73 1.41 -0.81
C GLY A 47 -2.16 0.88 -0.97
N ILE A 48 -3.16 1.76 -0.85
CA ILE A 48 -4.58 1.42 -1.08
C ILE A 48 -4.80 0.95 -2.52
N SER A 49 -4.32 1.70 -3.50
CA SER A 49 -4.50 1.38 -4.92
C SER A 49 -3.95 0.00 -5.27
N VAL A 50 -2.70 -0.28 -4.88
CA VAL A 50 -2.05 -1.57 -5.14
C VAL A 50 -2.72 -2.70 -4.36
N ALA A 51 -3.10 -2.48 -3.10
CA ALA A 51 -3.80 -3.49 -2.30
C ALA A 51 -5.15 -3.87 -2.93
N VAL A 52 -5.95 -2.88 -3.37
CA VAL A 52 -7.22 -3.12 -4.05
C VAL A 52 -7.02 -3.88 -5.35
N ALA A 53 -6.06 -3.47 -6.18
CA ALA A 53 -5.75 -4.15 -7.43
C ALA A 53 -5.29 -5.61 -7.20
N ALA A 54 -4.45 -5.84 -6.19
CA ALA A 54 -3.98 -7.16 -5.80
C ALA A 54 -5.13 -8.05 -5.31
N VAL A 55 -6.00 -7.54 -4.43
CA VAL A 55 -7.18 -8.27 -3.94
C VAL A 55 -8.12 -8.63 -5.09
N HIS A 56 -8.37 -7.69 -6.00
CA HIS A 56 -9.22 -7.95 -7.16
C HIS A 56 -8.62 -9.01 -8.10
N SER A 57 -7.31 -8.98 -8.31
CA SER A 57 -6.59 -10.00 -9.08
C SER A 57 -6.66 -11.39 -8.44
N LEU A 58 -6.49 -11.48 -7.11
CA LEU A 58 -6.61 -12.73 -6.37
C LEU A 58 -8.03 -13.30 -6.41
N ARG A 59 -9.06 -12.44 -6.31
CA ARG A 59 -10.46 -12.86 -6.39
C ARG A 59 -10.83 -13.41 -7.77
N ARG A 60 -10.43 -12.74 -8.86
CA ARG A 60 -10.70 -13.22 -10.23
C ARG A 60 -10.11 -14.60 -10.48
N LYS A 61 -8.90 -14.86 -9.99
CA LYS A 61 -8.20 -16.13 -10.23
C LYS A 61 -8.73 -17.30 -9.39
N SER A 62 -9.59 -17.06 -8.40
CA SER A 62 -10.14 -18.11 -7.53
C SER A 62 -11.55 -18.55 -7.95
N GLY A 63 -12.14 -17.89 -8.95
CA GLY A 63 -13.46 -18.22 -9.53
C GLY A 63 -13.40 -18.80 -10.96
N ASP A 64 -12.19 -18.94 -11.52
CA ASP A 64 -11.87 -19.78 -12.69
C ASP A 64 -11.35 -21.14 -12.19
#